data_AF-A0A533RZC7-F1
#
_entry.id   AF-A0A533RZC7-F1
#
_cell.length_a   1.000
_cell.length_b   1.000
_cell.length_c   1.000
_cell.angle_alpha   90.00
_cell.angle_beta   90.00
_cell.angle_gamma   90.00
#
_symmetry.space_group_name_H-M   'P 1'
#
loop_
_entity.id
_entity.type
_entity.pdbx_description
1 polymer ?
#
loop_
_entity_poly.entity_id
_entity_poly.type
_entity_poly.pdbx_seq_one_letter_code
_entity_poly.pdbx_strand_id
1 'polypeptide(L)'
;MNISVSTAGAITDSECISCNECVNVCPAAGALEIAAPAGRKLSPTAVSGIVVGLLAVIIAASTVAGAFAWRMPTLGEAVREQGTATQNEFDTSLIKGYMSMKEIS
;
A
#
# COMPACT_ATOMS: atom_id res chain seq x y z
N MET A 1 37.58 -26.62 -10.03
CA MET A 1 36.20 -26.40 -9.56
C MET A 1 35.39 -25.87 -10.72
N ASN A 2 34.31 -26.53 -11.10
CA ASN A 2 33.45 -26.13 -12.22
C ASN A 2 32.01 -26.02 -11.68
N ILE A 3 31.70 -24.90 -11.03
CA ILE A 3 30.34 -24.65 -10.54
C ILE A 3 29.53 -24.09 -11.72
N SER A 4 28.35 -24.67 -11.97
CA SER A 4 27.42 -24.15 -12.96
C SER A 4 26.90 -22.80 -12.45
N VAL A 5 27.45 -21.71 -12.96
CA VAL A 5 26.97 -20.37 -12.67
C VAL A 5 25.76 -20.14 -13.57
N SER A 6 24.57 -20.06 -12.96
CA SER A 6 23.34 -19.78 -13.69
C SER A 6 23.49 -18.46 -14.46
N THR A 7 23.44 -18.52 -15.78
CA THR A 7 23.55 -17.34 -16.65
C THR A 7 22.26 -16.53 -16.55
N ALA A 8 22.43 -15.25 -16.21
CA ALA A 8 21.42 -14.24 -15.95
C ALA A 8 20.17 -14.34 -16.85
N GLY A 9 19.02 -14.57 -16.22
CA GLY A 9 17.69 -14.41 -16.79
C GLY A 9 16.90 -13.35 -16.03
N ALA A 10 15.74 -12.95 -16.56
CA ALA A 10 14.82 -12.08 -15.83
C ALA A 10 14.17 -12.85 -14.68
N ILE A 11 14.09 -12.22 -13.50
CA ILE A 11 13.34 -12.77 -12.37
C ILE A 11 11.85 -12.53 -12.63
N THR A 12 11.15 -13.57 -13.08
CA THR A 12 9.70 -13.54 -13.36
C THR A 12 8.91 -14.44 -12.40
N ASP A 13 9.49 -14.71 -11.24
CA ASP A 13 8.87 -15.55 -10.21
C ASP A 13 7.63 -14.87 -9.63
N SER A 14 6.58 -15.64 -9.32
CA SER A 14 5.35 -15.12 -8.70
C SER A 14 5.59 -14.56 -7.30
N GLU A 15 6.64 -15.01 -6.62
CA GLU A 15 7.03 -14.52 -5.30
C GLU A 15 7.78 -13.18 -5.36
N CYS A 16 8.19 -12.73 -6.56
CA CYS A 16 8.88 -11.46 -6.73
C CYS A 16 7.89 -10.29 -6.63
N ILE A 17 7.84 -9.66 -5.45
CA ILE A 17 7.02 -8.46 -5.21
C ILE A 17 7.67 -7.15 -5.67
N SER A 18 8.80 -7.20 -6.38
CA SER A 18 9.51 -6.01 -6.87
C SER A 18 9.89 -5.00 -5.76
N CYS A 19 10.31 -5.50 -4.59
CA CYS A 19 10.69 -4.66 -3.44
C CYS A 19 12.06 -3.97 -3.60
N ASN A 20 12.84 -4.33 -4.62
CA ASN A 20 14.18 -3.80 -4.95
C ASN A 20 15.31 -4.12 -3.93
N GLU A 21 15.02 -4.88 -2.87
CA GLU A 21 16.02 -5.22 -1.85
C GLU A 21 17.18 -6.02 -2.43
N CYS A 22 16.89 -7.03 -3.25
CA CYS A 22 17.90 -7.89 -3.88
C CYS A 22 18.89 -7.11 -4.78
N VAL A 23 18.44 -6.04 -5.42
CA VAL A 23 19.29 -5.16 -6.24
C VAL A 23 20.14 -4.25 -5.36
N ASN A 24 19.57 -3.73 -4.27
CA ASN A 24 20.26 -2.81 -3.37
C ASN A 24 21.35 -3.49 -2.53
N VAL A 25 21.13 -4.74 -2.10
CA VAL A 25 22.09 -5.48 -1.27
C VAL A 25 23.15 -6.22 -2.07
N CYS A 26 23.03 -6.27 -3.40
CA CYS A 26 23.93 -7.04 -4.23
C CYS A 26 25.36 -6.44 -4.17
N PRO A 27 26.37 -7.20 -3.69
CA PRO A 27 27.73 -6.69 -3.59
C PRO A 27 28.42 -6.55 -4.95
N ALA A 28 27.94 -7.26 -5.96
CA ALA A 28 28.46 -7.20 -7.33
C ALA A 28 27.67 -6.17 -8.14
N ALA A 29 28.28 -5.00 -8.37
CA ALA A 29 27.68 -3.95 -9.18
C ALA A 29 27.31 -4.46 -10.58
N GLY A 30 26.05 -4.27 -10.98
CA GLY A 30 25.53 -4.70 -12.29
C GLY A 30 25.22 -6.19 -12.40
N ALA A 31 25.34 -6.98 -11.32
CA ALA A 31 24.91 -8.38 -11.33
C ALA A 31 23.39 -8.52 -11.27
N LEU A 32 22.71 -7.59 -10.58
CA LEU A 32 21.26 -7.43 -10.64
C LEU A 32 20.92 -5.99 -11.01
N GLU A 33 19.90 -5.84 -11.85
CA GLU A 33 19.40 -4.55 -12.27
C GLU A 33 17.90 -4.59 -12.54
N ILE A 34 17.26 -3.43 -12.39
CA ILE A 34 15.87 -3.24 -12.78
C ILE A 34 15.88 -2.73 -14.21
N ALA A 35 15.20 -3.45 -15.09
CA ALA A 35 15.06 -3.06 -16.49
C ALA A 35 13.59 -2.77 -16.81
N ALA A 36 13.34 -1.69 -17.53
CA ALA A 36 12.05 -1.46 -18.17
C ALA A 36 11.82 -2.49 -19.30
N PRO A 37 10.57 -2.69 -19.75
CA PRO A 37 10.25 -3.60 -20.88
C PRO A 37 11.07 -3.32 -22.16
N ALA A 38 11.51 -2.08 -22.35
CA ALA A 38 12.37 -1.67 -23.47
C ALA A 38 13.87 -1.94 -23.23
N GLY A 39 14.25 -2.74 -22.23
CA GLY A 39 15.64 -3.05 -21.87
C GLY A 39 16.40 -1.88 -21.21
N ARG A 40 15.69 -0.80 -20.86
CA ARG A 40 16.32 0.40 -20.31
C ARG A 40 16.57 0.21 -18.81
N LYS A 41 17.83 0.36 -18.39
CA LYS A 41 18.25 0.27 -16.98
C LYS A 41 17.61 1.42 -16.19
N LEU A 42 16.99 1.08 -15.06
CA LEU A 42 16.40 2.04 -14.14
C LEU A 42 17.06 1.91 -12.77
N SER A 43 17.38 3.05 -12.15
CA SER A 43 17.79 3.04 -10.76
C SER A 43 16.58 2.69 -9.87
N PRO A 44 16.77 2.01 -8.73
CA PRO A 44 15.70 1.73 -7.77
C PRO A 44 14.94 3.00 -7.36
N THR A 45 15.66 4.10 -7.16
CA THR A 45 15.10 5.42 -6.83
C THR A 45 14.24 6.00 -7.94
N ALA A 46 14.60 5.80 -9.21
CA ALA A 46 13.81 6.27 -10.34
C ALA A 46 12.47 5.53 -10.41
N VAL A 47 12.47 4.23 -10.15
CA VAL A 47 11.24 3.42 -10.13
C VAL A 47 10.29 3.91 -9.03
N SER A 48 10.79 4.10 -7.81
CA SER A 48 9.98 4.65 -6.70
C SER A 48 9.43 6.03 -7.04
N GLY A 49 10.25 6.91 -7.63
CA GLY A 49 9.82 8.24 -8.06
C GLY A 49 8.70 8.21 -9.09
N ILE A 50 8.77 7.30 -10.08
CA ILE A 50 7.73 7.13 -11.11
C ILE A 50 6.41 6.71 -10.46
N VAL A 51 6.43 5.74 -9.56
CA VAL A 51 5.21 5.24 -8.88
C VAL A 51 4.55 6.34 -8.06
N VAL A 52 5.33 7.06 -7.25
CA VAL A 52 4.83 8.19 -6.44
C VAL A 52 4.28 9.30 -7.34
N GLY A 53 4.97 9.61 -8.43
CA GLY A 53 4.51 10.60 -9.41
C GLY A 53 3.18 10.22 -10.07
N LEU A 54 3.04 8.97 -10.51
CA LEU A 54 1.78 8.45 -11.08
C LEU A 54 0.64 8.52 -10.06
N LEU A 55 0.89 8.10 -8.82
CA LEU A 55 -0.11 8.19 -7.76
C LEU A 55 -0.55 9.64 -7.52
N ALA A 56 0.39 10.57 -7.44
CA ALA A 56 0.10 11.99 -7.24
C ALA A 56 -0.73 12.56 -8.40
N VAL A 57 -0.44 12.18 -9.65
CA VAL A 57 -1.23 12.58 -10.82
C VAL A 57 -2.66 12.05 -10.73
N ILE A 58 -2.85 10.78 -10.36
CA ILE A 58 -4.17 10.18 -10.21
C ILE A 58 -4.97 10.90 -9.11
N ILE A 59 -4.35 11.16 -7.95
CA ILE A 59 -4.98 11.89 -6.83
C ILE A 59 -5.35 13.32 -7.26
N ALA A 60 -4.46 14.02 -7.97
CA ALA A 60 -4.73 15.35 -8.45
C ALA A 60 -5.91 15.36 -9.44
N ALA A 61 -5.92 14.43 -10.39
CA ALA A 61 -6.99 14.27 -11.37
C ALA A 61 -8.35 13.94 -10.72
N SER A 62 -8.36 13.02 -9.74
CA SER A 62 -9.59 12.65 -9.03
C SER A 62 -10.08 13.75 -8.08
N THR A 63 -9.17 14.55 -7.52
CA THR A 63 -9.50 15.73 -6.72
C THR A 63 -10.19 16.79 -7.56
N VAL A 64 -9.66 17.12 -8.73
CA VAL A 64 -10.30 18.12 -9.62
C VAL A 64 -11.62 17.61 -10.22
N ALA A 65 -11.75 16.29 -10.42
CA ALA A 65 -12.99 15.67 -10.86
C ALA A 65 -14.05 15.55 -9.73
N GLY A 66 -13.72 15.89 -8.48
CA GLY A 66 -14.62 15.78 -7.33
C GLY A 66 -14.88 14.33 -6.87
N ALA A 67 -14.19 13.35 -7.45
CA ALA A 67 -14.31 11.93 -7.10
C ALA A 67 -13.47 11.54 -5.86
N PHE A 68 -12.65 12.45 -5.35
CA PHE A 68 -11.76 12.21 -4.21
C PHE A 68 -12.13 13.07 -3.02
N ALA A 69 -12.51 12.44 -1.91
CA ALA A 69 -12.80 13.10 -0.65
C ALA A 69 -11.55 13.10 0.26
N TRP A 70 -11.02 14.29 0.55
CA TRP A 70 -9.87 14.46 1.46
C TRP A 70 -10.20 14.19 2.92
N ARG A 71 -11.49 14.25 3.28
CA ARG A 71 -11.99 13.89 4.60
C ARG A 71 -13.08 12.87 4.43
N MET A 72 -12.92 11.73 5.10
CA MET A 72 -14.03 10.82 5.32
C MET A 72 -14.82 11.32 6.54
N PRO A 73 -16.16 11.26 6.50
CA PRO A 73 -16.97 11.59 7.66
C PRO A 73 -16.61 10.67 8.81
N THR A 74 -16.68 11.19 10.03
CA THR A 74 -16.51 10.36 11.22
C THR A 74 -17.66 9.36 11.33
N LEU A 75 -17.46 8.22 12.01
CA LEU A 75 -18.53 7.23 12.17
C LEU A 75 -19.78 7.85 12.83
N GLY A 76 -19.60 8.77 13.78
CA GLY A 76 -20.72 9.48 14.42
C GLY A 76 -21.52 10.36 13.45
N GLU A 77 -20.84 10.99 12.49
CA GLU A 77 -21.49 11.78 11.43
C GLU A 77 -22.18 10.87 10.41
N ALA A 78 -21.52 9.79 9.97
CA ALA A 78 -22.07 8.82 9.03
C ALA A 78 -23.33 8.11 9.57
N VAL A 79 -23.35 7.77 10.87
CA VAL A 79 -24.51 7.15 11.55
C VAL A 79 -25.66 8.15 11.70
N ARG A 80 -25.36 9.43 11.95
CA ARG A 80 -26.37 10.50 11.98
C ARG A 80 -27.01 10.73 10.62
N GLU A 81 -26.21 10.68 9.56
CA GLU A 81 -26.65 10.92 8.18
C GLU A 81 -27.45 9.74 7.60
N GLN A 82 -27.15 8.50 7.99
CA GLN A 82 -27.89 7.31 7.57
C GLN A 82 -29.25 7.10 8.27
N GLY A 83 -29.66 8.00 9.17
CA GLY A 83 -30.99 7.96 9.79
C GLY A 83 -31.23 6.76 10.71
N THR A 84 -30.21 5.96 11.02
CA THR A 84 -30.24 4.89 12.03
C THR A 84 -30.09 5.42 13.46
N ALA A 85 -30.50 6.67 13.67
CA ALA A 85 -30.55 7.34 14.96
C ALA A 85 -31.75 6.85 15.79
N THR A 86 -31.83 5.56 16.08
CA THR A 86 -32.53 5.10 17.28
C THR A 86 -31.61 5.34 18.48
N GLN A 87 -31.66 6.57 18.99
CA GLN A 87 -31.42 7.04 20.36
C GLN A 87 -30.25 6.50 21.22
N ASN A 88 -29.30 5.75 20.68
CA ASN A 88 -28.09 5.38 21.40
C ASN A 88 -26.92 6.13 20.78
N GLU A 89 -26.46 7.16 21.49
CA GLU A 89 -25.16 7.80 21.30
C GLU A 89 -24.11 6.71 21.08
N PHE A 90 -23.37 6.80 19.97
CA PHE A 90 -22.44 5.76 19.52
C PHE A 90 -21.27 5.68 20.53
N ASP A 91 -21.45 4.91 21.59
CA ASP A 91 -20.50 4.85 22.69
C ASP A 91 -19.36 3.88 22.36
N THR A 92 -18.21 4.46 22.00
CA THR A 92 -16.97 3.73 21.72
C THR A 92 -16.45 2.94 22.93
N SER A 93 -16.96 3.18 24.13
CA SER A 93 -16.67 2.40 25.33
C SER A 93 -17.19 0.96 25.22
N LEU A 94 -18.26 0.72 24.45
CA LEU A 94 -18.84 -0.61 24.20
C LEU A 94 -17.94 -1.50 23.33
N ILE A 95 -17.10 -0.91 22.48
CA ILE A 95 -16.13 -1.65 21.65
C ILE A 95 -14.95 -2.15 22.50
N LYS A 96 -14.67 -1.50 23.62
CA LYS A 96 -13.53 -1.82 24.49
C LYS A 96 -13.72 -3.10 25.33
N GLY A 97 -14.87 -3.77 25.21
CA GLY A 97 -15.08 -5.09 25.80
C GLY A 97 -15.09 -5.10 27.33
N TYR A 98 -15.51 -4.00 27.98
CA TYR A 98 -15.72 -3.99 29.42
C TYR A 98 -16.97 -4.79 29.75
N MET A 99 -16.82 -6.09 30.05
CA MET A 99 -17.87 -6.86 30.69
C MET A 99 -18.07 -6.30 32.11
N SER A 100 -19.19 -5.63 32.32
CA SER A 100 -19.59 -5.18 33.65
C SER A 100 -20.00 -6.41 34.47
N MET A 101 -19.52 -6.52 35.71
CA MET A 101 -19.86 -7.62 36.64
C MET A 101 -21.38 -7.78 36.88
N LYS A 102 -22.19 -6.80 36.46
CA LYS A 102 -23.66 -6.83 36.48
C LYS A 102 -24.30 -7.71 35.40
N GLU A 103 -23.56 -8.14 34.38
CA GLU A 103 -24.06 -9.00 33.29
C GLU A 103 -23.87 -10.51 33.58
N ILE A 104 -23.23 -10.86 34.70
CA ILE A 104 -22.88 -12.24 35.10
C ILE A 104 -23.78 -12.77 36.24
N SER A 105 -24.70 -11.95 36.79
CA SER A 105 -25.62 -12.35 37.86
C SER A 105 -27.02 -12.69 37.37
#